data_AF-A0A3N5S6N9-F1
#
_entry.id   AF-A0A3N5S6N9-F1
#
_cell.length_a   1.000
_cell.length_b   1.000
_cell.length_c   1.000
_cell.angle_alpha   90.00
_cell.angle_beta   90.00
_cell.angle_gamma   90.00
#
_symmetry.space_group_name_H-M   'P 1'
#
loop_
_entity.id
_entity.type
_entity.pdbx_description
1 polymer ?
#
loop_
_entity_poly.entity_id
_entity_poly.type
_entity_poly.pdbx_seq_one_letter_code
_entity_poly.pdbx_strand_id
1 'polypeptide(L)'
;MVAYHFYFLLLTLVIAASWVGSASAQGPTPTDDEVNRIAKQLYCPVCESTPLDVCPTEACRQWRDLIRTMLTEGKSEEEIKQYFVLQYGARVLDEPPNRLLTYLVPAVAILLGALMLLRGFQMWMKPSITEADEEPKGKPDQDPYIAKLEEELKKQK
;
A
#
# COMPACT_ATOMS: atom_id res chain seq x y z
N MET A 1 -20.13 -8.32 65.07
CA MET A 1 -19.56 -7.63 63.89
C MET A 1 -18.21 -8.20 63.47
N VAL A 2 -17.22 -8.39 64.36
CA VAL A 2 -15.87 -8.88 64.00
C VAL A 2 -15.87 -10.25 63.29
N ALA A 3 -16.70 -11.19 63.73
CA ALA A 3 -16.80 -12.52 63.12
C ALA A 3 -17.36 -12.50 61.68
N TYR A 4 -18.27 -11.57 61.38
CA TYR A 4 -18.82 -11.39 60.03
C TYR A 4 -17.80 -10.78 59.08
N HIS A 5 -16.99 -9.82 59.56
CA HIS A 5 -15.86 -9.29 58.78
C HIS A 5 -14.81 -10.36 58.50
N PHE A 6 -14.54 -11.23 59.47
CA PHE A 6 -13.60 -12.34 59.30
C PHE A 6 -14.08 -13.36 58.25
N TYR A 7 -15.37 -13.73 58.29
CA TYR A 7 -15.98 -14.62 57.29
C TYR A 7 -16.01 -14.00 55.89
N PHE A 8 -16.29 -12.69 55.81
CA PHE A 8 -16.30 -11.97 54.53
C PHE A 8 -14.91 -11.89 53.91
N LEU A 9 -13.87 -11.66 54.71
CA LEU A 9 -12.46 -11.67 54.26
C LEU A 9 -12.00 -13.05 53.79
N LEU A 10 -12.42 -14.11 54.49
CA LEU A 10 -12.15 -15.49 54.07
C LEU A 10 -12.84 -15.82 52.75
N LEU A 11 -14.09 -15.39 52.58
CA LEU A 11 -14.86 -15.61 51.36
C LEU A 11 -14.22 -14.89 50.15
N THR A 12 -13.81 -13.63 50.31
CA THR A 12 -13.15 -12.88 49.24
C THR A 12 -11.80 -13.47 48.86
N LEU A 13 -11.02 -13.97 49.84
CA LEU A 13 -9.76 -14.66 49.59
C LEU A 13 -9.97 -15.96 48.79
N VAL A 14 -10.99 -16.75 49.13
CA VAL A 14 -11.32 -18.01 48.43
C VAL A 14 -11.82 -17.75 47.00
N ILE A 15 -12.61 -16.70 46.79
CA ILE A 15 -13.08 -16.31 45.45
C ILE A 15 -11.90 -15.81 44.60
N ALA A 16 -10.98 -15.02 45.18
CA ALA A 16 -9.78 -14.58 44.49
C ALA A 16 -8.84 -15.74 44.13
N ALA A 17 -8.70 -16.73 45.02
CA ALA A 17 -7.91 -17.94 44.75
C ALA A 17 -8.51 -18.79 43.62
N SER A 18 -9.84 -18.81 43.49
CA SER A 18 -10.55 -19.50 42.40
C SER A 18 -10.29 -18.88 41.01
N TRP A 19 -9.81 -17.64 40.96
CA TRP A 19 -9.41 -16.96 39.71
C TRP A 19 -7.96 -17.22 39.31
N VAL A 20 -7.20 -18.01 40.08
CA VAL A 20 -5.88 -18.47 39.67
C VAL A 20 -6.06 -19.51 38.56
N GLY A 21 -6.10 -19.04 37.32
CA GLY A 21 -6.05 -19.87 36.13
C GLY A 21 -4.77 -20.71 36.13
N SER A 22 -4.88 -21.97 35.73
CA SER A 22 -3.72 -22.84 35.53
C SER A 22 -2.93 -22.33 34.31
N ALA A 23 -1.83 -21.62 34.55
CA ALA A 23 -0.84 -21.33 33.52
C ALA A 23 -0.17 -22.65 33.12
N SER A 24 -0.68 -23.31 32.09
CA SER A 24 -0.01 -24.45 31.49
C SER A 24 1.20 -23.93 30.72
N ALA A 25 2.39 -24.04 31.31
CA ALA A 25 3.65 -23.60 30.72
C ALA A 25 4.14 -24.53 29.58
N GLN A 26 3.40 -25.60 29.27
CA GLN A 26 3.78 -26.60 28.27
C GLN A 26 2.66 -26.75 27.23
N GLY A 27 2.47 -25.71 26.41
CA GLY A 27 1.82 -25.88 25.11
C GLY A 27 2.69 -26.73 24.18
N PRO A 28 2.15 -27.23 23.06
CA PRO A 28 2.96 -27.91 22.04
C PRO A 28 4.11 -27.00 21.63
N THR A 29 5.34 -27.48 21.77
CA THR A 29 6.52 -26.74 21.33
C THR A 29 6.46 -26.57 19.81
N PRO A 30 6.53 -25.33 19.30
CA PRO A 30 6.50 -25.08 17.86
C PRO A 30 7.67 -25.80 17.19
N THR A 31 7.37 -26.48 16.08
CA THR A 31 8.39 -27.12 15.24
C THR A 31 9.23 -26.06 14.53
N ASP A 32 10.46 -26.44 14.17
CA ASP A 32 11.34 -25.55 13.41
C ASP A 32 10.72 -25.17 12.06
N ASP A 33 9.94 -26.07 11.45
CA ASP A 33 9.22 -25.80 10.21
C ASP A 33 8.14 -24.73 10.36
N GLU A 34 7.43 -24.70 11.49
CA GLU A 34 6.44 -23.66 11.79
C GLU A 34 7.11 -22.31 11.99
N VAL A 35 8.23 -22.27 12.72
CA VAL A 35 9.02 -21.03 12.90
C VAL A 35 9.56 -20.56 11.55
N ASN A 36 10.12 -21.46 10.75
CA ASN A 36 10.71 -21.15 9.45
C ASN A 36 9.66 -20.70 8.43
N ARG A 37 8.42 -21.20 8.50
CA ARG A 37 7.31 -20.74 7.63
C ARG A 37 7.04 -19.24 7.81
N ILE A 38 7.10 -18.76 9.05
CA ILE A 38 6.93 -17.33 9.36
C ILE A 38 8.21 -16.56 9.05
N ALA A 39 9.37 -17.11 9.43
CA ALA A 39 10.67 -16.48 9.20
C ALA A 39 10.96 -16.20 7.72
N LYS A 40 10.49 -17.04 6.80
CA LYS A 40 10.58 -16.84 5.34
C LYS A 40 9.85 -15.60 4.83
N GLN A 41 8.82 -15.14 5.55
CA GLN A 41 8.03 -13.96 5.18
C GLN A 41 8.61 -12.66 5.77
N LEU A 42 9.71 -12.76 6.52
CA LEU A 42 10.36 -11.66 7.21
C LEU A 42 11.79 -11.49 6.71
N TYR A 43 12.22 -10.23 6.56
CA TYR A 43 13.58 -9.87 6.18
C TYR A 43 14.29 -9.15 7.31
N CYS A 44 15.59 -9.40 7.44
CA CYS A 44 16.40 -8.67 8.39
C CYS A 44 16.70 -7.25 7.88
N PRO A 45 16.29 -6.18 8.58
CA PRO A 45 16.53 -4.80 8.16
C PRO A 45 18.01 -4.38 8.28
N VAL A 46 18.82 -5.18 8.98
CA VAL A 46 20.24 -4.91 9.24
C VAL A 46 21.15 -5.68 8.28
N CYS A 47 20.67 -6.78 7.72
CA CYS A 47 21.45 -7.60 6.77
C CYS A 47 21.13 -7.20 5.32
N GLU A 48 21.81 -7.82 4.36
CA GLU A 48 21.67 -7.64 2.90
C GLU A 48 20.29 -8.10 2.36
N SER A 49 19.19 -7.70 2.99
CA SER A 49 17.82 -8.11 2.64
C SER A 49 17.68 -9.62 2.49
N THR A 50 18.33 -10.36 3.40
CA THR A 50 18.26 -11.83 3.44
C THR A 50 17.05 -12.28 4.24
N PRO A 51 16.31 -13.31 3.78
CA PRO A 51 15.23 -13.92 4.55
C PRO A 51 15.71 -14.44 5.91
N LEU A 52 14.84 -14.36 6.90
CA LEU A 52 15.19 -14.63 8.29
C LEU A 52 15.49 -16.11 8.58
N ASP A 53 14.98 -17.03 7.76
CA ASP A 53 15.18 -18.48 7.87
C ASP A 53 16.61 -18.92 7.50
N VAL A 54 17.21 -18.27 6.50
CA VAL A 54 18.56 -18.59 6.00
C VAL A 54 19.67 -17.69 6.56
N CYS A 55 19.28 -16.58 7.19
CA CYS A 55 20.23 -15.61 7.73
C CYS A 55 21.06 -16.20 8.90
N PRO A 56 22.41 -16.26 8.79
CA PRO A 56 23.27 -16.90 9.79
C PRO A 56 23.67 -15.98 10.95
N THR A 57 23.22 -14.73 10.97
CA THR A 57 23.62 -13.76 12.00
C THR A 57 22.97 -14.05 13.36
N GLU A 58 23.58 -13.57 14.43
CA GLU A 58 23.02 -13.70 15.78
C GLU A 58 21.66 -13.01 15.92
N ALA A 59 21.49 -11.85 15.30
CA ALA A 59 20.21 -11.14 15.30
C ALA A 59 19.07 -11.99 14.69
N CYS A 60 19.35 -12.67 13.58
CA CYS A 60 18.36 -13.53 12.93
C CYS A 60 18.03 -14.79 13.76
N ARG A 61 18.99 -15.33 14.52
CA ARG A 61 18.71 -16.40 15.50
C ARG A 61 17.77 -15.92 16.59
N GLN A 62 18.08 -14.78 17.21
CA GLN A 62 17.26 -14.19 18.27
C GLN A 62 15.83 -13.92 17.83
N TRP A 63 15.63 -13.48 16.58
CA TRP A 63 14.28 -13.25 16.07
C TRP A 63 13.52 -14.55 15.82
N ARG A 64 14.18 -15.62 15.35
CA ARG A 64 13.55 -16.95 15.23
C ARG A 64 13.16 -17.52 16.60
N ASP A 65 13.99 -17.31 17.61
CA ASP A 65 13.67 -17.69 18.98
C ASP A 65 12.50 -16.87 19.56
N LEU A 66 12.41 -15.59 19.20
CA LEU A 66 11.26 -14.76 19.53
C LEU A 66 9.98 -15.25 18.83
N ILE A 67 10.04 -15.59 17.54
CA ILE A 67 8.92 -16.20 16.80
C ILE A 67 8.47 -17.49 17.49
N ARG A 68 9.43 -18.36 17.87
CA ARG A 68 9.13 -19.60 18.61
C ARG A 68 8.44 -19.30 19.95
N THR A 69 8.89 -18.28 20.66
CA THR A 69 8.28 -17.86 21.93
C THR A 69 6.83 -17.41 21.71
N MET A 70 6.59 -16.53 20.73
CA MET A 70 5.25 -16.04 20.41
C MET A 70 4.31 -17.17 19.94
N LEU A 71 4.81 -18.12 19.15
CA LEU A 71 4.04 -19.32 18.77
C LEU A 71 3.69 -20.18 19.98
N THR A 72 4.61 -20.31 20.94
CA THR A 72 4.36 -21.03 22.21
C THR A 72 3.31 -20.32 23.06
N GLU A 73 3.26 -18.98 23.00
CA GLU A 73 2.22 -18.15 23.63
C GLU A 73 0.86 -18.24 22.92
N GLY A 74 0.76 -18.99 21.81
CA GLY A 74 -0.47 -19.14 21.03
C GLY A 74 -0.78 -17.95 20.12
N LYS A 75 0.21 -17.11 19.79
CA LYS A 75 0.04 -16.02 18.82
C LYS A 75 -0.12 -16.57 17.40
N SER A 76 -1.04 -15.95 16.65
CA SER A 76 -1.21 -16.20 15.23
C SER A 76 -0.05 -15.64 14.40
N GLU A 77 0.10 -16.14 13.18
CA GLU A 77 1.12 -15.66 12.24
C GLU A 77 0.96 -14.16 11.94
N GLU A 78 -0.28 -13.70 11.80
CA GLU A 78 -0.63 -12.30 11.57
C GLU A 78 -0.22 -11.42 12.75
N GLU A 79 -0.48 -11.85 13.99
CA GLU A 79 -0.05 -11.12 15.20
C GLU A 79 1.49 -11.03 15.29
N ILE A 80 2.19 -12.12 14.94
CA ILE A 80 3.66 -12.16 14.92
C ILE A 80 4.18 -11.17 13.87
N LYS A 81 3.67 -11.24 12.64
CA LYS A 81 4.03 -10.31 11.55
C LYS A 81 3.77 -8.86 11.98
N GLN A 82 2.63 -8.59 12.59
CA GLN A 82 2.26 -7.25 13.02
C GLN A 82 3.13 -6.74 14.17
N TYR A 83 3.55 -7.60 15.09
CA TYR A 83 4.53 -7.26 16.11
C TYR A 83 5.85 -6.80 15.49
N PHE A 84 6.39 -7.55 14.52
CA PHE A 84 7.63 -7.16 13.84
C PHE A 84 7.48 -5.86 13.03
N VAL A 85 6.33 -5.62 12.41
CA VAL A 85 6.06 -4.35 11.72
C VAL A 85 6.00 -3.17 12.69
N LEU A 86 5.35 -3.35 13.85
CA LEU A 86 5.25 -2.30 14.86
C LEU A 86 6.63 -1.94 15.43
N GLN A 87 7.50 -2.95 15.61
CA GLN A 87 8.81 -2.76 16.22
C GLN A 87 9.90 -2.31 15.22
N TYR A 88 9.85 -2.80 13.98
CA TYR A 88 10.92 -2.64 12.98
C TYR A 88 10.48 -2.00 11.66
N GLY A 89 9.18 -1.73 11.50
CA GLY A 89 8.60 -1.08 10.34
C GLY A 89 8.13 -2.02 9.23
N ALA A 90 7.41 -1.45 8.25
CA ALA A 90 6.80 -2.22 7.16
C ALA A 90 7.81 -2.89 6.20
N ARG A 91 9.09 -2.47 6.20
CA ARG A 91 10.15 -3.05 5.36
C ARG A 91 10.59 -4.44 5.80
N VAL A 92 10.18 -4.89 6.99
CA VAL A 92 10.50 -6.23 7.48
C VAL A 92 9.63 -7.30 6.86
N LEU A 93 8.44 -6.96 6.39
CA LEU A 93 7.59 -7.89 5.64
C LEU A 93 8.08 -8.01 4.20
N ASP A 94 7.99 -9.23 3.65
CA ASP A 94 8.12 -9.47 2.21
C ASP A 94 7.04 -8.70 1.40
N GLU A 95 5.86 -8.55 1.99
CA GLU A 95 4.72 -7.93 1.31
C GLU A 95 4.15 -6.72 2.10
N PRO A 96 3.78 -5.62 1.42
CA PRO A 96 3.19 -4.47 2.08
C PRO A 96 1.89 -4.85 2.82
N PRO A 97 1.72 -4.41 4.09
CA PRO A 97 0.58 -4.81 4.93
C PRO A 97 -0.77 -4.38 4.36
N ASN A 98 -0.80 -3.31 3.55
CA ASN A 98 -2.01 -2.75 2.96
C ASN A 98 -2.03 -2.93 1.44
N ARG A 99 -2.25 -4.16 0.97
CA ARG A 99 -2.36 -4.49 -0.46
C ARG A 99 -3.30 -3.54 -1.22
N LEU A 100 -4.47 -3.19 -0.65
CA LEU A 100 -5.43 -2.30 -1.31
C LEU A 100 -4.87 -0.91 -1.61
N LEU A 101 -4.21 -0.27 -0.63
CA LEU A 101 -3.62 1.06 -0.85
C LEU A 101 -2.51 1.02 -1.89
N THR A 102 -1.68 -0.04 -1.87
CA THR A 102 -0.57 -0.21 -2.82
C THR A 102 -1.05 -0.24 -4.28
N TYR A 103 -2.24 -0.79 -4.56
CA TYR A 103 -2.81 -0.80 -5.92
C TYR A 103 -3.69 0.42 -6.22
N LEU A 104 -4.41 0.95 -5.22
CA LEU A 104 -5.34 2.07 -5.42
C LEU A 104 -4.61 3.36 -5.80
N VAL A 105 -3.49 3.67 -5.13
CA VAL A 105 -2.71 4.89 -5.37
C VAL A 105 -2.22 5.00 -6.83
N PRO A 106 -1.50 4.00 -7.39
CA PRO A 106 -1.08 4.06 -8.79
C PRO A 106 -2.26 4.03 -9.76
N ALA A 107 -3.34 3.29 -9.48
CA ALA A 107 -4.52 3.27 -10.33
C ALA A 107 -5.19 4.65 -10.45
N VAL A 108 -5.36 5.36 -9.32
CA VAL A 108 -5.90 6.73 -9.30
C VAL A 108 -4.96 7.71 -10.01
N ALA A 109 -3.64 7.59 -9.80
CA ALA A 109 -2.67 8.45 -10.48
C ALA A 109 -2.73 8.29 -12.01
N ILE A 110 -2.83 7.06 -12.52
CA ILE A 110 -2.98 6.78 -13.95
C ILE A 110 -4.28 7.37 -14.49
N LEU A 111 -5.40 7.17 -13.78
CA LEU A 111 -6.70 7.72 -14.18
C LEU A 111 -6.69 9.25 -14.27
N LEU A 112 -6.10 9.92 -13.27
CA LEU A 112 -5.98 11.38 -13.25
C LEU A 112 -5.05 11.88 -14.37
N GLY A 113 -3.92 11.20 -14.58
CA GLY A 113 -2.98 11.51 -15.66
C GLY A 113 -3.63 11.36 -17.04
N ALA A 114 -4.34 10.26 -17.28
CA ALA A 114 -5.07 10.02 -18.53
C ALA A 114 -6.15 11.09 -18.76
N LEU A 115 -6.91 11.47 -17.72
CA LEU A 115 -7.92 12.52 -17.82
C LEU A 115 -7.30 13.89 -18.18
N MET A 116 -6.18 14.25 -17.55
CA MET A 116 -5.46 15.49 -17.87
C MET A 116 -4.95 15.51 -19.33
N LEU A 117 -4.38 14.39 -19.80
CA LEU A 117 -3.90 14.28 -21.17
C LEU A 117 -5.04 14.38 -22.19
N LEU A 118 -6.17 13.71 -21.94
CA LEU A 118 -7.35 13.80 -22.79
C LEU A 118 -7.92 15.22 -22.84
N ARG A 119 -8.01 15.89 -21.69
CA ARG A 119 -8.45 17.30 -21.61
C ARG A 119 -7.50 18.23 -22.37
N GLY A 120 -6.20 18.08 -22.18
CA GLY A 120 -5.19 18.86 -22.90
C GLY A 120 -5.25 18.63 -24.42
N PHE A 121 -5.40 17.37 -24.84
CA PHE A 121 -5.54 17.01 -26.25
C PHE A 121 -6.82 17.55 -26.87
N GLN A 122 -7.94 17.52 -26.16
CA GLN A 122 -9.21 18.14 -26.60
C GLN A 122 -9.10 19.67 -26.72
N MET A 123 -8.34 20.32 -25.85
CA MET A 123 -8.09 21.77 -25.94
C MET A 123 -7.21 22.13 -27.14
N TRP A 124 -6.24 21.27 -27.48
CA TRP A 124 -5.38 21.47 -28.64
C TRP A 124 -6.06 21.12 -29.96
N MET A 125 -7.00 20.16 -29.94
CA MET A 125 -7.77 19.76 -31.12
C MET A 125 -9.07 20.54 -31.33
N LYS A 126 -9.46 21.46 -30.44
CA LYS A 126 -10.52 22.43 -30.76
C LYS A 126 -9.91 23.45 -31.72
N PRO A 127 -10.23 23.42 -33.03
CA PRO A 127 -10.02 24.60 -33.86
C PRO A 127 -10.95 25.67 -33.26
N SER A 128 -10.52 26.92 -33.26
CA SER A 128 -11.39 28.05 -32.94
C SER A 128 -12.52 28.13 -33.99
N ILE A 129 -13.57 27.33 -33.83
CA ILE A 129 -14.84 27.52 -34.53
C ILE A 129 -15.67 28.47 -33.64
N THR A 130 -15.21 29.71 -33.51
CA THR A 130 -16.02 30.86 -33.06
C THR A 130 -15.32 32.14 -33.53
N GLU A 131 -15.15 32.28 -34.86
CA GLU A 131 -14.99 33.58 -35.54
C GLU A 131 -14.96 33.38 -37.07
N ALA A 132 -16.02 32.77 -37.63
CA ALA A 132 -16.26 32.80 -39.08
C ALA A 132 -17.71 32.39 -39.41
N ASP A 133 -18.69 33.01 -38.76
CA ASP A 133 -20.06 33.08 -39.30
C ASP A 133 -20.21 34.31 -40.22
N GLU A 134 -19.15 34.65 -40.96
CA GLU A 134 -19.25 35.41 -42.21
C GLU A 134 -18.43 34.67 -43.27
N GLU A 135 -19.10 33.82 -44.04
CA GLU A 135 -18.64 33.45 -45.38
C GLU A 135 -18.29 34.72 -46.14
N PRO A 136 -17.06 34.91 -46.68
CA PRO A 136 -16.93 35.77 -47.82
C PRO A 136 -17.55 35.00 -48.99
N LYS A 137 -18.83 35.24 -49.27
CA LYS A 137 -19.37 35.08 -50.63
C LYS A 137 -18.72 36.12 -51.55
N GLY A 138 -17.42 36.00 -51.75
CA GLY A 138 -16.70 36.73 -52.78
C GLY A 138 -16.81 35.93 -54.08
N LYS A 139 -17.54 36.45 -55.06
CA LYS A 139 -17.45 35.95 -56.43
C LYS A 139 -15.96 35.92 -56.84
N PRO A 140 -15.48 34.91 -57.59
CA PRO A 140 -14.06 34.74 -57.92
C PRO A 140 -13.43 35.93 -58.68
N ASP A 141 -14.26 36.82 -59.21
CA ASP A 141 -13.89 38.02 -59.96
C ASP A 141 -13.35 39.19 -59.09
N GLN A 142 -13.53 39.14 -57.76
CA GLN A 142 -13.15 40.26 -56.87
C GLN A 142 -11.95 39.99 -55.98
N ASP A 143 -11.29 38.84 -56.11
CA ASP A 143 -10.08 38.55 -55.35
C ASP A 143 -8.89 39.37 -55.92
N PRO A 144 -8.28 40.27 -55.13
CA PRO A 144 -7.09 41.04 -55.53
C PRO A 144 -5.93 40.17 -56.02
N TYR A 145 -5.87 38.91 -55.58
CA TYR A 145 -4.89 37.93 -56.02
C TYR A 145 -5.15 37.48 -57.46
N ILE A 146 -6.41 37.15 -57.80
CA ILE A 146 -6.80 36.69 -59.13
C ILE A 146 -6.58 37.79 -60.18
N ALA A 147 -6.94 39.04 -59.86
CA ALA A 147 -6.70 40.18 -60.75
C ALA A 147 -5.20 40.38 -61.08
N LYS A 148 -4.32 40.14 -60.10
CA LYS A 148 -2.86 40.19 -60.28
C LYS A 148 -2.35 39.08 -61.20
N LEU A 149 -2.86 37.86 -61.02
CA LEU A 149 -2.52 36.72 -61.88
C LEU A 149 -2.95 36.96 -63.33
N GLU A 150 -4.12 37.55 -63.57
CA GLU A 150 -4.60 37.88 -64.92
C GLU A 150 -3.75 38.97 -65.60
N GLU A 151 -3.29 39.96 -64.84
CA GLU A 151 -2.39 41.01 -65.34
C GLU A 151 -1.02 40.44 -65.74
N GLU A 152 -0.50 39.50 -64.94
CA GLU A 152 0.76 38.80 -65.23
C GLU A 152 0.64 37.90 -66.47
N LEU A 153 -0.46 37.16 -66.62
CA LEU A 153 -0.73 36.33 -67.80
C LEU A 153 -0.83 37.14 -69.08
N LYS A 154 -1.38 38.37 -69.03
CA LYS A 154 -1.44 39.28 -70.18
C LYS A 154 -0.08 39.85 -70.57
N LYS A 155 0.83 40.04 -69.62
CA LYS A 155 2.20 40.51 -69.90
C LYS A 155 3.11 39.44 -70.52
N GLN A 156 2.74 38.16 -70.41
CA GLN A 156 3.51 37.02 -70.95
C GLN A 156 3.08 36.58 -72.35
N LYS A 157 2.01 37.15 -72.92
CA LYS A 157 1.62 36.98 -74.34
C LYS A 157 2.08 38.16 -75.17
#